data_AF-A0A438C4E2-F1
#
_entry.id   AF-A0A438C4E2-F1
#
_cell.length_a   1.000
_cell.length_b   1.000
_cell.length_c   1.000
_cell.angle_alpha   90.00
_cell.angle_beta   90.00
_cell.angle_gamma   90.00
#
_symmetry.space_group_name_H-M   'P 1'
#
loop_
_entity.id
_entity.type
_entity.pdbx_description
1 polymer ?
#
loop_
_entity_poly.entity_id
_entity_poly.type
_entity_poly.pdbx_seq_one_letter_code
_entity_poly.pdbx_strand_id
1 'polypeptide(L)'
;MVKPLILFTIFFSTIAAATTATTSDSKKLNHLHFYFHDIVNGSKPTAMRVVEAAMTNKLAMVFGVVFMMDDLFTEGLDPNSKMVGGA
;
A
#
# COMPACT_ATOMS: atom_id res chain seq x y z
N MET A 1 -14.74 24.67 76.34
CA MET A 1 -14.67 25.98 75.65
C MET A 1 -13.27 26.08 75.05
N VAL A 2 -13.20 26.42 73.77
CA VAL A 2 -12.05 26.54 72.84
C VAL A 2 -11.23 25.27 72.53
N LYS A 3 -11.27 24.89 71.25
CA LYS A 3 -10.46 23.84 70.60
C LYS A 3 -9.52 24.52 69.62
N PRO A 4 -8.24 24.17 69.61
CA PRO A 4 -7.60 23.82 68.33
C PRO A 4 -6.67 22.61 68.58
N LEU A 5 -6.26 21.80 67.61
CA LEU A 5 -5.60 22.17 66.38
C LEU A 5 -5.53 20.89 65.55
N ILE A 6 -6.07 20.94 64.35
CA ILE A 6 -5.88 19.93 63.31
C ILE A 6 -4.44 20.03 62.84
N LEU A 7 -3.61 19.00 63.06
CA LEU A 7 -2.40 18.78 62.28
C LEU A 7 -1.83 17.36 62.51
N PHE A 8 -2.11 16.40 61.63
CA PHE A 8 -1.07 15.72 60.84
C PHE A 8 -1.65 14.61 59.95
N THR A 9 -1.36 14.75 58.66
CA THR A 9 -1.22 13.71 57.62
C THR A 9 -2.46 12.93 57.17
N ILE A 10 -2.98 13.45 56.06
CA ILE A 10 -3.73 12.75 55.04
C ILE A 10 -2.88 11.60 54.46
N PHE A 11 -3.31 10.35 54.62
CA PHE A 11 -2.84 9.24 53.78
C PHE A 11 -3.79 9.16 52.58
N PHE A 12 -3.56 10.01 51.56
CA PHE A 12 -4.19 9.81 50.26
C PHE A 12 -3.54 8.58 49.63
N SER A 13 -4.20 7.42 49.72
CA SER A 13 -3.84 6.29 48.87
C SER A 13 -4.21 6.66 47.44
N THR A 14 -3.22 7.03 46.64
CA THR A 14 -3.39 7.12 45.19
C THR A 14 -3.49 5.70 44.65
N ILE A 15 -4.70 5.22 44.37
CA ILE A 15 -4.86 4.08 43.48
C ILE A 15 -4.49 4.59 42.10
N ALA A 16 -3.32 4.18 41.61
CA ALA A 16 -2.93 4.39 40.23
C ALA A 16 -3.98 3.72 39.34
N ALA A 17 -4.79 4.51 38.64
CA ALA A 17 -5.53 4.02 37.49
C ALA A 17 -4.46 3.54 36.50
N ALA A 18 -4.29 2.22 36.37
CA ALA A 18 -3.55 1.65 35.27
C ALA A 18 -4.23 2.13 34.00
N THR A 19 -3.68 3.19 33.38
CA THR A 19 -3.98 3.55 32.01
C THR A 19 -3.55 2.35 31.19
N THR A 20 -4.50 1.47 30.87
CA THR A 20 -4.38 0.57 29.74
C THR A 20 -4.21 1.49 28.53
N ALA A 21 -2.97 1.81 28.21
CA ALA A 21 -2.61 2.34 26.92
C ALA A 21 -3.04 1.27 25.92
N THR A 22 -4.24 1.43 25.36
CA THR A 22 -4.65 0.72 24.17
C THR A 22 -3.74 1.25 23.06
N THR A 23 -2.59 0.62 22.89
CA THR A 23 -1.82 0.73 21.66
C THR A 23 -2.71 0.13 20.59
N SER A 24 -3.58 0.96 20.02
CA SER A 24 -4.21 0.67 18.74
C SER A 24 -3.05 0.50 17.77
N ASP A 25 -2.72 -0.74 17.44
CA ASP A 25 -1.81 -1.09 16.34
C ASP A 25 -2.47 -0.62 15.04
N SER A 26 -2.45 0.69 14.82
CA SER A 26 -3.03 1.29 13.63
C SER A 26 -2.15 0.85 12.45
N LYS A 27 -2.67 -0.10 11.67
CA LYS A 27 -1.96 -0.65 10.52
C LYS A 27 -1.70 0.50 9.55
N LYS A 28 -0.43 0.80 9.27
CA LYS A 28 -0.08 1.85 8.32
C LYS A 28 -0.51 1.42 6.92
N LEU A 29 -1.45 2.16 6.33
CA LEU A 29 -1.89 1.96 4.95
C LEU A 29 -1.16 2.96 4.06
N ASN A 30 -0.71 2.52 2.89
CA ASN A 30 -0.14 3.39 1.86
C ASN A 30 -1.07 3.34 0.64
N HIS A 31 -1.40 4.51 0.10
CA HIS A 31 -2.11 4.63 -1.18
C HIS A 31 -1.07 4.95 -2.24
N LEU A 32 -0.90 4.04 -3.21
CA LEU A 32 -0.02 4.24 -4.36
C LEU A 32 -0.87 4.53 -5.59
N HIS A 33 -0.51 5.58 -6.32
CA HIS A 33 -1.15 5.97 -7.57
C HIS A 33 -0.06 6.21 -8.60
N PHE A 34 -0.09 5.44 -9.68
CA PHE A 34 0.86 5.48 -10.78
C PHE A 34 0.19 4.91 -12.02
N TYR A 35 0.80 5.15 -13.18
CA TYR A 35 0.31 4.69 -14.48
C TYR A 35 1.23 3.61 -15.03
N PHE A 36 0.60 2.52 -15.51
CA PHE A 36 1.22 1.36 -16.13
C PHE A 36 1.12 1.49 -17.65
N HIS A 37 2.24 1.34 -18.35
CA HIS A 37 2.33 1.50 -19.81
C HIS A 37 2.58 0.15 -20.50
N ASP A 38 1.52 -0.61 -20.77
CA ASP A 38 1.59 -1.90 -21.48
C ASP A 38 1.77 -1.68 -23.00
N ILE A 39 3.01 -1.75 -23.48
CA ILE A 39 3.35 -1.49 -24.89
C ILE A 39 3.63 -2.82 -25.61
N VAL A 40 2.58 -3.42 -26.16
CA VAL A 40 2.65 -4.71 -26.88
C VAL A 40 3.11 -4.60 -28.34
N ASN A 41 3.20 -3.38 -28.89
CA ASN A 41 3.53 -3.16 -30.30
C ASN A 41 4.19 -1.78 -30.51
N GLY A 42 4.83 -1.58 -31.66
CA GLY A 42 5.54 -0.34 -32.02
C GLY A 42 7.05 -0.53 -32.10
N SER A 43 7.80 0.57 -32.11
CA SER A 43 9.26 0.53 -32.30
C SER A 43 10.05 0.09 -31.06
N LYS A 44 9.45 0.19 -29.87
CA LYS A 44 10.02 -0.19 -28.58
C LYS A 44 8.96 -0.86 -27.71
N PRO A 45 8.54 -2.09 -28.03
CA PRO A 45 7.62 -2.83 -27.19
C PRO A 45 8.27 -3.14 -25.83
N THR A 46 7.48 -3.09 -24.78
CA THR A 46 7.86 -3.44 -23.39
C THR A 46 7.13 -4.69 -22.90
N ALA A 47 6.10 -5.13 -23.63
CA ALA A 47 5.43 -6.41 -23.43
C ALA A 47 5.46 -7.26 -24.70
N MET A 48 5.77 -8.55 -24.56
CA MET A 48 5.92 -9.47 -25.68
C MET A 48 5.24 -10.80 -25.42
N ARG A 49 4.52 -11.32 -26.42
CA ARG A 49 3.95 -12.66 -26.39
C ARG A 49 5.08 -13.70 -26.40
N VAL A 50 5.11 -14.57 -25.39
CA VAL A 50 6.13 -15.63 -25.28
C VAL A 50 5.57 -17.02 -25.49
N VAL A 51 4.28 -17.24 -25.21
CA VAL A 51 3.59 -18.54 -25.41
C VAL A 51 2.16 -18.28 -25.87
N GLU A 52 1.61 -19.19 -26.68
CA GLU A 52 0.19 -19.24 -27.01
C GLU A 52 -0.33 -20.67 -27.11
N ALA A 53 -1.63 -20.86 -26.84
CA ALA A 53 -2.29 -22.14 -27.00
C ALA A 53 -2.61 -22.42 -28.48
N ALA A 54 -2.63 -23.70 -28.88
CA ALA A 54 -2.83 -24.09 -30.28
C ALA A 54 -4.16 -23.61 -30.90
N MET A 55 -5.16 -23.31 -30.07
CA MET A 55 -6.47 -22.83 -30.52
C MET A 55 -6.60 -21.30 -30.54
N THR A 56 -5.64 -20.57 -29.98
CA THR A 56 -5.69 -19.10 -29.81
C THR A 56 -6.01 -18.37 -31.12
N ASN A 57 -5.27 -18.65 -32.20
CA ASN A 57 -5.45 -17.96 -33.48
C ASN A 57 -6.69 -18.44 -34.27
N LYS A 58 -7.32 -19.55 -33.90
CA LYS A 58 -8.47 -20.11 -34.62
C LYS A 58 -9.79 -19.49 -34.21
N LEU A 59 -9.87 -18.92 -33.00
CA LEU A 59 -11.12 -18.43 -32.43
C LEU A 59 -11.15 -16.90 -32.23
N ALA A 60 -10.11 -16.18 -32.69
CA ALA A 60 -9.91 -14.75 -32.38
C ALA A 60 -9.98 -14.46 -30.86
N MET A 61 -9.48 -15.39 -30.04
CA MET A 61 -9.46 -15.30 -28.58
C MET A 61 -8.02 -15.13 -28.09
N VAL A 62 -7.84 -14.38 -27.00
CA VAL A 62 -6.53 -14.24 -26.31
C VAL A 62 -6.36 -15.25 -25.16
N PHE A 63 -7.26 -16.21 -25.04
CA PHE A 63 -7.15 -17.26 -24.03
C PHE A 63 -5.93 -18.15 -24.29
N GLY A 64 -5.17 -18.43 -23.23
CA GLY A 64 -3.95 -19.24 -23.30
C GLY A 64 -2.73 -18.50 -23.86
N VAL A 65 -2.80 -17.18 -24.06
CA VAL A 65 -1.63 -16.35 -24.40
C VAL A 65 -0.88 -15.96 -23.13
N VAL A 66 0.44 -16.10 -23.14
CA VAL A 66 1.33 -15.63 -22.07
C VAL A 66 2.19 -14.49 -22.60
N PHE A 67 2.21 -13.38 -21.88
CA PHE A 67 3.09 -12.25 -22.14
C PHE A 67 4.19 -12.19 -21.08
N MET A 68 5.38 -11.79 -21.51
CA MET A 68 6.45 -11.29 -20.64
C MET A 68 6.48 -9.78 -20.78
N MET A 69 6.59 -9.06 -19.67
CA MET A 69 6.57 -7.59 -19.61
C MET A 69 7.76 -7.05 -18.81
N ASP A 70 8.22 -5.86 -19.18
CA ASP A 70 9.19 -5.01 -18.49
C ASP A 70 8.70 -3.55 -18.63
N ASP A 71 7.56 -3.26 -18.01
CA ASP A 71 6.77 -2.04 -18.21
C ASP A 71 7.09 -0.98 -17.16
N LEU A 72 7.13 0.28 -17.58
CA LEU A 72 7.45 1.41 -16.71
C LEU A 72 6.24 1.89 -15.90
N PHE A 73 6.47 2.27 -14.64
CA PHE A 73 5.50 2.97 -13.82
C PHE A 73 5.86 4.45 -13.75
N THR A 74 4.87 5.31 -13.96
CA THR A 74 5.08 6.76 -14.01
C THR A 74 4.04 7.53 -13.19
N GLU A 75 4.36 8.77 -12.81
CA GLU A 75 3.45 9.64 -12.03
C GLU A 75 2.26 10.16 -12.84
N GLY A 76 2.35 10.17 -14.17
CA GLY A 76 1.31 10.70 -15.06
C GLY A 76 1.01 9.80 -16.26
N LEU A 77 -0.05 10.14 -16.99
CA LEU A 77 -0.44 9.44 -18.22
C LEU A 77 0.57 9.60 -19.37
N ASP A 78 1.41 10.64 -19.34
CA ASP A 78 2.50 10.82 -20.30
C ASP A 78 3.60 9.78 -20.01
N PRO A 79 3.97 8.91 -20.96
CA PRO A 79 5.06 7.94 -20.80
C PRO A 79 6.42 8.58 -20.49
N ASN A 80 6.60 9.87 -20.80
CA ASN A 80 7.82 10.62 -20.49
C ASN A 80 7.75 11.32 -19.13
N SER A 81 6.64 11.18 -18.39
CA SER A 81 6.56 11.67 -17.01
C SER A 81 7.51 10.90 -16.09
N LYS A 82 7.69 11.40 -14.87
CA LYS A 82 8.69 10.86 -13.95
C LYS A 82 8.46 9.38 -13.66
N MET A 83 9.50 8.57 -13.91
CA MET A 83 9.53 7.16 -13.57
C MET A 83 9.57 6.95 -12.06
N VAL A 84 8.73 6.06 -11.55
CA VAL A 84 8.63 5.70 -10.13
C VAL A 84 8.83 4.21 -9.85
N GLY A 85 8.90 3.37 -10.89
CA GLY A 85 9.12 1.94 -10.77
C GLY A 85 8.92 1.22 -12.10
N GLY A 86 8.77 -0.10 -12.03
CA GLY A 86 8.41 -0.97 -13.17
C GLY A 86 8.02 -2.38 -12.72
N ALA A 87 7.53 -3.19 -13.65
CA ALA A 87 7.18 -4.59 -13.43
C ALA A 87 7.46 -5.48 -14.64
#